data_AF-R7UEW6-F1
#
_entry.id   AF-R7UEW6-F1
#
_cell.length_a   1.000
_cell.length_b   1.000
_cell.length_c   1.000
_cell.angle_alpha   90.00
_cell.angle_beta   90.00
_cell.angle_gamma   90.00
#
_symmetry.space_group_name_H-M   'P 1'
#
loop_
_entity.id
_entity.type
_entity.pdbx_description
1 polymer ?
#
loop_
_entity_poly.entity_id
_entity_poly.type
_entity_poly.pdbx_seq_one_letter_code
_entity_poly.pdbx_strand_id
1 'polypeptide(L)' 'QISGLNITSIPEWILEDATDLKIQYTSISTIGNRAFNKWSQLTRLDLSHNNISQIDRGAFRGMAMLSELYLYHNQITEV' A
#
# COMPACT_ATOMS: atom_id res chain seq x y z
N GLN A 1 -3.67 8.70 -7.34
CA GLN A 1 -4.74 7.69 -7.42
C GLN A 1 -4.31 6.64 -8.43
N ILE A 2 -4.25 5.38 -8.02
CA ILE A 2 -3.99 4.22 -8.87
C ILE A 2 -5.20 3.30 -8.73
N SER A 3 -5.93 3.07 -9.83
CA SER A 3 -7.12 2.23 -9.83
C SER A 3 -7.37 1.61 -11.20
N GLY A 4 -7.85 0.37 -11.24
CA GLY A 4 -8.27 -0.31 -12.48
C GLY A 4 -7.13 -0.76 -13.41
N LEU A 5 -5.88 -0.73 -12.92
CA LEU A 5 -4.72 -1.27 -13.64
C LEU A 5 -4.38 -2.66 -13.07
N ASN A 6 -3.92 -3.59 -13.92
CA ASN A 6 -3.37 -4.90 -13.53
C ASN A 6 -1.98 -4.73 -12.88
N ILE A 7 -1.89 -3.87 -11.88
CA ILE A 7 -0.66 -3.62 -11.14
C ILE A 7 -0.52 -4.72 -10.11
N THR A 8 0.51 -5.54 -10.27
CA THR A 8 0.88 -6.63 -9.37
C THR A 8 1.96 -6.19 -8.35
N SER A 9 2.60 -5.05 -8.57
CA SER A 9 3.61 -4.46 -7.69
C SER A 9 3.62 -2.93 -7.82
N ILE A 10 3.95 -2.22 -6.75
CA ILE A 10 3.87 -0.76 -6.76
C ILE A 10 4.96 -0.17 -7.67
N PRO A 11 4.63 0.64 -8.70
CA PRO A 11 5.60 1.09 -9.68
C PRO A 11 6.57 2.15 -9.14
N GLU A 12 7.82 2.12 -9.60
CA GLU A 12 8.91 2.98 -9.11
C GLU A 12 8.79 4.48 -9.47
N TRP A 13 7.87 4.87 -10.36
CA TRP A 13 7.66 6.26 -10.78
C TRP A 13 6.65 7.03 -9.91
N ILE A 14 6.13 6.41 -8.84
CA ILE A 14 5.30 7.14 -7.87
C ILE A 14 6.19 8.11 -7.09
N LEU A 15 5.93 9.40 -7.32
CA LEU A 15 6.51 10.56 -6.65
C LEU A 15 6.87 10.25 -5.19
N GLU A 16 8.16 10.31 -4.87
CA GLU A 16 8.70 10.08 -3.52
C GLU A 16 8.17 11.10 -2.49
N ASP A 17 7.60 12.21 -2.99
CA ASP A 17 7.05 13.33 -2.20
C ASP A 17 5.52 13.22 -1.96
N ALA A 18 4.88 12.14 -2.39
CA ALA A 18 3.44 11.98 -2.19
C ALA A 18 3.10 11.95 -0.69
N THR A 19 2.09 12.73 -0.28
CA THR A 19 1.50 12.70 1.08
C THR A 19 0.29 11.78 1.15
N ASP A 20 -0.42 11.62 0.03
CA ASP A 20 -1.65 10.85 -0.08
C ASP A 20 -1.55 9.88 -1.27
N LEU A 21 -1.56 8.59 -0.97
CA LEU A 21 -1.49 7.53 -1.96
C LEU A 21 -2.71 6.62 -1.82
N LYS A 22 -3.40 6.42 -2.93
CA LYS A 22 -4.56 5.54 -3.03
C LYS A 22 -4.30 4.52 -4.12
N ILE A 23 -4.32 3.25 -3.76
CA ILE A 23 -4.18 2.08 -4.63
C ILE A 23 -5.38 1.19 -4.35
N GLN A 24 -6.40 1.25 -5.22
CA GLN A 24 -7.69 0.61 -4.99
C GLN A 24 -8.13 -0.14 -6.24
N TYR A 25 -8.93 -1.20 -6.09
CA TYR A 25 -9.45 -1.98 -7.22
C TYR A 25 -8.31 -2.49 -8.13
N THR A 26 -7.26 -3.04 -7.51
CA THR A 26 -6.13 -3.69 -8.18
C THR A 26 -6.02 -5.16 -7.76
N SER A 27 -5.08 -5.89 -8.36
CA SER A 27 -4.88 -7.32 -8.11
C SER A 27 -3.83 -7.62 -7.02
N ILE A 28 -3.52 -6.66 -6.15
CA ILE A 28 -2.56 -6.87 -5.05
C ILE A 28 -3.16 -7.89 -4.06
N SER A 29 -2.40 -8.95 -3.80
CA SER A 29 -2.76 -10.02 -2.87
C SER A 29 -1.82 -10.15 -1.67
N THR A 30 -0.61 -9.60 -1.77
CA THR A 30 0.40 -9.67 -0.70
C THR A 30 1.10 -8.33 -0.56
N ILE A 31 1.48 -7.98 0.67
CA ILE A 31 2.34 -6.83 0.96
C ILE A 31 3.64 -7.34 1.58
N GLY A 32 4.73 -7.22 0.84
CA GLY A 32 6.05 -7.66 1.29
C GLY A 32 6.72 -6.72 2.29
N ASN A 33 7.78 -7.19 2.95
CA ASN A 33 8.62 -6.37 3.83
C ASN A 33 9.11 -5.09 3.13
N ARG A 34 8.99 -3.93 3.79
CA ARG A 34 9.44 -2.62 3.29
C ARG A 34 8.82 -2.20 1.95
N ALA A 35 7.65 -2.72 1.57
CA ALA A 35 6.97 -2.42 0.31
C ALA A 35 6.76 -0.92 0.04
N PHE A 36 6.71 -0.10 1.11
CA PHE A 36 6.44 1.34 1.04
C PHE A 36 7.60 2.21 1.54
N ASN A 37 8.82 1.68 1.66
CA ASN A 37 9.93 2.39 2.31
C ASN A 37 10.40 3.66 1.60
N LYS A 38 10.10 3.81 0.30
CA LYS A 38 10.42 5.02 -0.48
C LYS A 38 9.49 6.21 -0.15
N TRP A 39 8.28 5.97 0.39
CA TRP A 39 7.33 7.05 0.71
C TRP A 39 7.38 7.43 2.19
N SER A 40 8.53 7.89 2.66
CA SER A 40 8.73 8.30 4.06
C SER A 40 7.86 9.50 4.47
N GLN A 41 7.46 10.33 3.51
CA GLN A 41 6.63 11.51 3.68
C GLN A 41 5.12 11.24 3.58
N LEU A 42 4.71 10.00 3.31
CA LEU A 42 3.30 9.65 3.14
C LEU A 42 2.57 9.72 4.48
N THR A 43 1.47 10.48 4.52
CA THR A 43 0.59 10.61 5.68
C THR A 43 -0.64 9.73 5.55
N ARG A 44 -1.13 9.50 4.33
CA ARG A 44 -2.30 8.65 4.05
C ARG A 44 -2.00 7.59 3.00
N LEU A 45 -2.25 6.33 3.35
CA LEU A 45 -2.22 5.18 2.45
C LEU A 45 -3.59 4.49 2.41
N ASP A 46 -4.22 4.49 1.25
CA ASP A 46 -5.46 3.78 1.01
C ASP A 46 -5.22 2.57 0.10
N LEU A 47 -5.31 1.39 0.70
CA LEU A 47 -5.21 0.08 0.07
C LEU A 47 -6.56 -0.66 0.09
N SER A 48 -7.66 0.06 0.32
CA SER A 48 -8.98 -0.55 0.38
C SER A 48 -9.41 -1.13 -0.98
N HIS A 49 -10.35 -2.07 -0.94
CA HIS A 49 -10.88 -2.71 -2.14
C HIS A 49 -9.82 -3.37 -3.03
N ASN A 50 -8.85 -4.07 -2.43
CA ASN A 50 -7.94 -4.98 -3.14
C ASN A 50 -8.19 -6.43 -2.68
N ASN A 51 -7.28 -7.34 -3.03
CA ASN A 51 -7.36 -8.77 -2.69
C ASN A 51 -6.29 -9.18 -1.67
N ILE A 52 -5.82 -8.24 -0.83
CA ILE A 52 -4.69 -8.48 0.08
C ILE A 52 -5.10 -9.54 1.10
N SER A 53 -4.38 -10.66 1.15
CA SER A 53 -4.58 -11.75 2.11
C SER A 53 -3.44 -11.89 3.12
N GLN A 54 -2.23 -11.46 2.75
CA GLN A 54 -1.03 -11.55 3.58
C GLN A 54 -0.31 -10.20 3.65
N ILE A 55 0.09 -9.80 4.85
CA ILE A 55 0.92 -8.62 5.11
C ILE A 55 2.15 -9.09 5.87
N ASP A 56 3.34 -8.97 5.28
CA ASP A 56 4.57 -9.36 5.94
C ASP A 56 4.90 -8.44 7.12
N ARG A 57 5.52 -9.00 8.16
CA ARG A 57 6.13 -8.21 9.24
C ARG A 57 7.06 -7.16 8.65
N GLY A 58 6.81 -5.90 9.00
CA GLY A 58 7.60 -4.77 8.51
C GLY A 58 7.21 -4.27 7.11
N ALA A 59 6.06 -4.68 6.58
CA ALA A 59 5.49 -4.13 5.35
C ALA A 59 5.51 -2.59 5.29
N PHE A 60 5.12 -1.94 6.40
CA PHE A 60 5.06 -0.48 6.53
C PHE A 60 6.32 0.15 7.16
N ARG A 61 7.43 -0.59 7.22
CA ARG A 61 8.67 -0.07 7.81
C ARG A 61 9.24 1.07 6.96
N GLY A 62 9.53 2.21 7.60
CA GLY A 62 10.07 3.40 6.95
C GLY A 62 9.01 4.48 6.64
N MET A 63 7.72 4.18 6.81
CA MET A 63 6.63 5.14 6.66
C MET A 63 6.48 6.00 7.92
N ALA A 64 7.46 6.85 8.20
CA ALA A 64 7.58 7.59 9.46
C ALA A 64 6.43 8.60 9.70
N MET A 65 5.84 9.12 8.62
CA MET A 65 4.78 10.14 8.69
C MET A 65 3.36 9.57 8.55
N LEU A 66 3.20 8.24 8.40
CA LEU A 66 1.90 7.63 8.12
C LEU A 66 0.97 7.75 9.34
N SER A 67 -0.14 8.45 9.16
CA SER A 67 -1.19 8.65 10.17
C SER A 67 -2.49 7.93 9.82
N GLU A 68 -2.74 7.68 8.53
CA GLU A 68 -3.98 7.08 8.05
C GLU A 68 -3.69 5.89 7.13
N LEU A 69 -4.13 4.69 7.53
CA LEU A 69 -4.03 3.46 6.76
C LEU A 69 -5.40 2.82 6.58
N TYR A 70 -5.85 2.70 5.33
CA TYR A 70 -7.12 2.07 4.99
C TYR A 70 -6.88 0.71 4.33
N LEU A 71 -7.37 -0.35 4.97
CA LEU A 71 -7.25 -1.74 4.52
C LEU A 71 -8.61 -2.46 4.39
N TYR A 72 -9.72 -1.75 4.56
CA TYR A 72 -11.06 -2.34 4.51
C TYR A 72 -11.38 -2.88 3.10
N HIS A 73 -12.31 -3.85 3.01
CA HIS A 73 -12.60 -4.58 1.78
C HIS A 73 -11.34 -5.24 1.15
N ASN A 74 -10.57 -5.93 1.99
CA ASN A 74 -9.51 -6.89 1.60
C ASN A 74 -9.83 -8.28 2.18
N GLN A 75 -8.95 -9.25 1.96
CA GLN A 75 -9.10 -10.64 2.37
C GLN A 75 -8.07 -11.04 3.44
N ILE A 76 -7.68 -10.08 4.31
CA ILE A 76 -6.55 -10.23 5.22
C ILE A 76 -6.82 -11.38 6.20
N THR A 77 -5.99 -12.41 6.13
CA THR A 77 -6.04 -13.58 7.01
C THR A 77 -4.75 -13.75 7.82
N GLU A 78 -3.66 -13.10 7.42
CA GLU A 78 -2.33 -13.25 8.04
C GLU A 78 -1.55 -11.92 8.09
N VAL A 79 -0.81 -11.70 9.19
CA VAL A 79 0.03 -10.51 9.50
C VAL A 79 1.33 -10.89 10.21
#